data_AF-A0AA38HPX0-F1
#
_entry.id   AF-A0AA38HPX0-F1
#
_cell.length_a   1.000
_cell.length_b   1.000
_cell.length_c   1.000
_cell.angle_alpha   90.00
_cell.angle_beta   90.00
_cell.angle_gamma   90.00
#
_symmetry.space_group_name_H-M   'P 1'
#
loop_
_entity.id
_entity.type
_entity.pdbx_description
1 polymer ?
#
loop_
_entity_poly.entity_id
_entity_poly.type
_entity_poly.pdbx_seq_one_letter_code
_entity_poly.pdbx_strand_id
1 'polypeptide(L)'
;MAAALSYEDLRKHARHLENEIDLKLVAFSKLGAGIKSPPHASSDAVPLLSGEDTFEAMALEIEELLNKLTQVNERMSEQPVSGAAMLHTLQRHRDILTDLSRDFRKTTSQHEVRREREDLLRGSGDTFRSDGINNRRDMYLKENQHIHSSDRLVNEQIAIAMETREHLTNQRHAFKRLQTRFNDISNRYPVINSLIQRINLKKRRDSIILGLVISGCTILMLLYVFH
;
A
#
# COMPACT_ATOMS: atom_id res chain seq x y z
N MET A 1 -16.48 -26.35 -7.52
CA MET A 1 -15.05 -26.03 -7.71
C MET A 1 -14.96 -24.65 -8.32
N ALA A 2 -14.76 -23.61 -7.50
CA ALA A 2 -14.62 -22.24 -7.98
C ALA A 2 -13.30 -22.14 -8.76
N ALA A 3 -13.37 -21.70 -10.01
CA ALA A 3 -12.19 -21.49 -10.84
C ALA A 3 -11.20 -20.60 -10.07
N ALA A 4 -10.00 -21.10 -9.83
CA ALA A 4 -8.92 -20.28 -9.32
C ALA A 4 -8.69 -19.16 -10.33
N LEU A 5 -9.16 -17.95 -10.02
CA LEU A 5 -8.81 -16.75 -10.77
C LEU A 5 -7.29 -16.73 -10.90
N SER A 6 -6.79 -16.61 -12.13
CA SER A 6 -5.35 -16.63 -12.38
C SER A 6 -4.71 -15.46 -11.64
N TYR A 7 -3.50 -15.63 -11.12
CA TYR A 7 -2.76 -14.55 -10.43
C TYR A 7 -2.76 -13.24 -11.22
N GLU A 8 -2.65 -13.34 -12.54
CA GLU A 8 -2.70 -12.18 -13.45
C GLU A 8 -4.06 -11.49 -13.48
N ASP A 9 -5.17 -12.22 -13.28
CA ASP A 9 -6.51 -11.66 -13.20
C ASP A 9 -6.71 -10.92 -11.87
N LEU A 10 -6.25 -11.49 -10.75
CA LEU A 10 -6.25 -10.79 -9.44
C LEU A 10 -5.42 -9.51 -9.52
N ARG A 11 -4.27 -9.56 -10.18
CA ARG A 11 -3.38 -8.40 -10.34
C ARG A 11 -4.00 -7.30 -11.19
N LYS A 12 -4.66 -7.65 -12.30
CA LYS A 12 -5.41 -6.67 -13.10
C LYS A 12 -6.56 -6.06 -12.29
N HIS A 13 -7.26 -6.89 -11.52
CA HIS A 13 -8.37 -6.44 -10.68
C HIS A 13 -7.89 -5.50 -9.56
N ALA A 14 -6.78 -5.81 -8.90
CA ALA A 14 -6.15 -4.93 -7.91
C ALA A 14 -5.80 -3.56 -8.51
N ARG A 15 -5.15 -3.53 -9.69
CA ARG A 15 -4.83 -2.27 -10.38
C ARG A 15 -6.07 -1.46 -10.76
N HIS A 16 -7.14 -2.13 -11.14
CA HIS A 16 -8.40 -1.46 -11.49
C HIS A 16 -9.01 -0.78 -10.25
N LEU A 17 -9.07 -1.50 -9.13
CA LEU A 17 -9.54 -0.98 -7.86
C LEU A 17 -8.66 0.17 -7.35
N GLU A 18 -7.32 0.05 -7.46
CA GLU A 18 -6.39 1.13 -7.10
C GLU A 18 -6.69 2.43 -7.88
N ASN A 19 -6.86 2.34 -9.19
CA ASN A 19 -7.17 3.50 -10.02
C ASN A 19 -8.55 4.10 -9.71
N GLU A 20 -9.54 3.24 -9.44
CA GLU A 20 -10.89 3.70 -9.09
C GLU A 20 -10.90 4.43 -7.74
N ILE A 21 -10.19 3.88 -6.74
CA ILE A 21 -10.04 4.50 -5.43
C ILE A 21 -9.33 5.85 -5.58
N ASP A 22 -8.22 5.92 -6.32
CA ASP A 22 -7.48 7.17 -6.51
C ASP A 22 -8.35 8.29 -7.14
N LEU A 23 -9.11 7.95 -8.20
CA LEU A 23 -10.05 8.90 -8.83
C LEU A 23 -11.12 9.39 -7.85
N LYS A 24 -11.70 8.49 -7.06
CA LYS A 24 -12.71 8.85 -6.06
C LYS A 24 -12.10 9.65 -4.90
N LEU A 25 -10.88 9.34 -4.49
CA LEU A 25 -10.18 10.04 -3.41
C LEU A 25 -9.84 11.48 -3.82
N VAL A 26 -9.52 11.73 -5.10
CA VAL A 26 -9.37 13.09 -5.64
C VAL A 26 -10.69 13.86 -5.59
N ALA A 27 -11.82 13.24 -5.96
CA ALA A 27 -13.14 13.87 -5.87
C ALA A 27 -13.55 14.13 -4.42
N PHE A 28 -13.31 13.17 -3.53
CA PHE A 28 -13.55 13.23 -2.09
C PHE A 28 -12.71 14.31 -1.42
N SER A 29 -11.45 14.45 -1.80
CA SER A 29 -10.55 15.52 -1.32
C SER A 29 -11.03 16.90 -1.74
N LYS A 30 -11.55 17.07 -2.96
CA LYS A 30 -12.14 18.34 -3.41
C LYS A 30 -13.38 18.70 -2.60
N LEU A 31 -14.23 17.71 -2.32
CA LEU A 31 -15.43 17.88 -1.50
C LEU A 31 -15.06 18.21 -0.05
N GLY A 32 -14.13 17.47 0.55
CA GLY A 32 -13.63 17.68 1.91
C GLY A 32 -12.86 18.99 2.11
N ALA A 33 -12.15 19.46 1.08
CA ALA A 33 -11.48 20.76 1.09
C ALA A 33 -12.46 21.94 1.05
N GLY A 34 -13.76 21.70 0.80
CA GLY A 34 -14.77 22.74 0.67
C GLY A 34 -14.54 23.63 -0.55
N ILE A 35 -13.90 23.11 -1.60
CA ILE A 35 -13.79 23.82 -2.89
C ILE A 35 -15.19 23.81 -3.51
N LYS A 36 -16.00 24.79 -3.13
CA LYS A 36 -17.27 25.05 -3.77
C LYS A 36 -16.98 25.30 -5.25
N SER A 37 -17.52 24.46 -6.13
CA SER A 37 -17.65 24.82 -7.55
C SER A 37 -18.25 26.22 -7.63
N PRO A 38 -17.78 27.07 -8.57
CA PRO A 38 -18.22 28.46 -8.66
C PRO A 38 -19.75 28.54 -8.64
N PRO A 39 -20.34 29.52 -7.94
CA PRO A 39 -21.78 29.65 -7.82
C PRO A 39 -22.34 30.08 -9.17
N HIS A 40 -22.61 29.13 -10.04
CA HIS A 40 -23.44 29.33 -11.21
C HIS A 40 -24.86 28.86 -10.91
N ALA A 41 -25.68 29.86 -10.59
CA ALA A 41 -27.09 29.97 -10.91
C ALA A 41 -28.00 28.80 -10.50
N SER A 42 -28.49 28.87 -9.26
CA SER A 42 -29.94 28.88 -8.99
C SER A 42 -30.17 29.13 -7.51
N SER A 43 -30.65 30.32 -7.20
CA SER A 43 -31.58 30.51 -6.09
C SER A 43 -32.78 29.57 -6.28
N ASP A 44 -33.32 29.02 -5.18
CA ASP A 44 -34.58 28.26 -5.06
C ASP A 44 -34.58 26.73 -5.11
N ALA A 45 -33.43 26.07 -4.99
CA ALA A 45 -33.43 24.68 -4.49
C ALA A 45 -32.48 24.59 -3.31
N VAL A 46 -33.04 24.48 -2.10
CA VAL A 46 -32.32 23.86 -0.98
C VAL A 46 -31.81 22.52 -1.51
N PRO A 47 -30.49 22.30 -1.62
CA PRO A 47 -29.99 21.00 -2.07
C PRO A 47 -30.54 19.95 -1.10
N LEU A 48 -31.45 19.10 -1.57
CA LEU A 48 -32.13 18.08 -0.74
C LEU A 48 -31.18 17.00 -0.23
N LEU A 49 -29.93 17.00 -0.72
CA LEU A 49 -28.80 16.38 -0.04
C LEU A 49 -27.90 17.49 0.50
N SER A 50 -27.68 17.49 1.81
CA SER A 50 -26.65 18.32 2.40
C SER A 50 -25.31 17.91 1.78
N GLY A 51 -24.38 18.84 1.57
CA GLY A 51 -23.01 18.49 1.14
C GLY A 51 -22.33 17.48 2.08
N GLU A 52 -22.85 17.36 3.30
CA GLU A 52 -22.55 16.33 4.29
C GLU A 52 -22.97 14.92 3.83
N ASP A 53 -24.22 14.76 3.36
CA ASP A 53 -24.77 13.46 2.96
C ASP A 53 -24.03 12.92 1.71
N THR A 54 -23.63 13.82 0.80
CA THR A 54 -22.82 13.44 -0.37
C THR A 54 -21.39 13.06 0.01
N PHE A 55 -20.83 13.70 1.03
CA PHE A 55 -19.50 13.36 1.56
C PHE A 55 -19.53 12.00 2.27
N GLU A 56 -20.51 11.76 3.13
CA GLU A 56 -20.68 10.50 3.85
C GLU A 56 -20.94 9.33 2.89
N ALA A 57 -21.79 9.51 1.88
CA ALA A 57 -22.02 8.49 0.85
C ALA A 57 -20.74 8.12 0.07
N MET A 58 -19.93 9.13 -0.30
CA MET A 58 -18.66 8.91 -0.99
C MET A 58 -17.62 8.26 -0.07
N ALA A 59 -17.64 8.59 1.22
CA ALA A 59 -16.76 7.97 2.21
C ALA A 59 -17.02 6.47 2.34
N LEU A 60 -18.29 6.07 2.46
CA LEU A 60 -18.71 4.68 2.53
C LEU A 60 -18.33 3.90 1.27
N GLU A 61 -18.49 4.50 0.10
CA GLU A 61 -18.12 3.88 -1.18
C GLU A 61 -16.60 3.65 -1.29
N ILE A 62 -15.78 4.61 -0.86
CA ILE A 62 -14.31 4.46 -0.82
C ILE A 62 -13.90 3.37 0.18
N GLU A 63 -14.55 3.31 1.33
CA GLU A 63 -14.29 2.27 2.34
C GLU A 63 -14.65 0.87 1.82
N GLU A 64 -15.76 0.73 1.09
CA GLU A 64 -16.12 -0.52 0.43
C GLU A 64 -15.07 -0.95 -0.60
N LEU A 65 -14.57 -0.01 -1.41
CA LEU A 65 -13.51 -0.28 -2.40
C LEU A 65 -12.18 -0.65 -1.75
N LEU A 66 -11.78 0.02 -0.66
CA LEU A 66 -10.58 -0.33 0.11
C LEU A 66 -10.69 -1.73 0.71
N ASN A 67 -11.86 -2.11 1.21
CA ASN A 67 -12.13 -3.47 1.70
C ASN A 67 -12.06 -4.52 0.58
N LYS A 68 -12.57 -4.21 -0.62
CA LYS A 68 -12.44 -5.08 -1.80
C LYS A 68 -10.97 -5.24 -2.21
N LEU A 69 -10.19 -4.16 -2.25
CA LEU A 69 -8.76 -4.19 -2.58
C LEU A 69 -7.97 -5.03 -1.55
N THR A 70 -8.32 -4.90 -0.26
CA THR A 70 -7.72 -5.70 0.82
C THR A 70 -7.95 -7.20 0.58
N GLN A 71 -9.19 -7.60 0.30
CA GLN A 71 -9.53 -9.00 0.00
C GLN A 71 -8.80 -9.53 -1.23
N VAL A 72 -8.65 -8.71 -2.28
CA VAL A 72 -7.92 -9.10 -3.49
C VAL A 72 -6.43 -9.29 -3.20
N ASN A 73 -5.83 -8.39 -2.41
CA ASN A 73 -4.43 -8.52 -1.99
C ASN A 73 -4.20 -9.74 -1.08
N GLU A 74 -5.16 -10.08 -0.23
CA GLU A 74 -5.10 -11.29 0.62
C GLU A 74 -5.16 -12.56 -0.21
N ARG A 75 -6.14 -12.67 -1.12
CA ARG A 75 -6.27 -13.80 -2.07
C ARG A 75 -5.06 -13.94 -2.99
N MET A 76 -4.42 -12.83 -3.34
CA MET A 76 -3.17 -12.83 -4.10
C MET A 76 -1.98 -13.33 -3.27
N SER A 77 -2.01 -13.13 -1.95
CA SER A 77 -0.98 -13.64 -1.02
C SER A 77 -1.14 -15.10 -0.65
N GLU A 78 -2.37 -15.64 -0.72
CA GLU A 78 -2.68 -17.05 -0.50
C GLU A 78 -2.21 -17.95 -1.65
N GLN A 79 -2.06 -17.41 -2.86
CA GLN A 79 -1.45 -18.14 -3.97
C GLN A 79 0.05 -18.37 -3.70
N PRO A 80 0.58 -19.58 -3.95
CA PRO A 80 1.99 -19.90 -3.68
C PRO A 80 2.89 -18.97 -4.51
N VAL A 81 3.47 -17.98 -3.83
CA VAL A 81 4.22 -16.89 -4.44
C VAL A 81 5.52 -17.44 -5.03
N SER A 82 5.54 -17.66 -6.35
CA SER A 82 6.68 -18.26 -7.06
C SER A 82 7.52 -17.17 -7.73
N GLY A 83 8.38 -16.50 -6.95
CA GLY A 83 9.45 -15.65 -7.49
C GLY A 83 9.55 -14.23 -6.91
N ALA A 84 10.76 -13.68 -6.93
CA ALA A 84 11.08 -12.35 -6.37
C ALA A 84 10.27 -11.20 -6.99
N ALA A 85 9.93 -11.29 -8.29
CA ALA A 85 9.09 -10.30 -8.96
C ALA A 85 7.63 -10.29 -8.47
N MET A 86 7.10 -11.47 -8.12
CA MET A 86 5.76 -11.65 -7.60
C MET A 86 5.65 -11.10 -6.16
N LEU A 87 6.66 -11.38 -5.33
CA LEU A 87 6.80 -10.81 -3.98
C LEU A 87 6.89 -9.28 -4.00
N HIS A 88 7.71 -8.71 -4.88
CA HIS A 88 7.83 -7.25 -5.01
C HIS A 88 6.52 -6.60 -5.47
N THR A 89 5.81 -7.24 -6.41
CA THR A 89 4.51 -6.74 -6.90
C THR A 89 3.47 -6.74 -5.78
N LEU A 90 3.42 -7.80 -4.99
CA LEU A 90 2.50 -7.91 -3.85
C LEU A 90 2.83 -6.89 -2.77
N GLN A 91 4.10 -6.68 -2.46
CA GLN A 91 4.53 -5.67 -1.52
C GLN A 91 4.13 -4.27 -1.99
N ARG A 92 4.33 -3.96 -3.27
CA ARG A 92 3.89 -2.69 -3.86
C ARG A 92 2.38 -2.48 -3.72
N HIS A 93 1.57 -3.52 -3.97
CA HIS A 93 0.11 -3.43 -3.80
C HIS A 93 -0.30 -3.19 -2.34
N ARG A 94 0.46 -3.71 -1.37
CA ARG A 94 0.24 -3.42 0.06
C ARG A 94 0.62 -1.98 0.41
N ASP A 95 1.75 -1.50 -0.09
CA ASP A 95 2.20 -0.13 0.14
C ASP A 95 1.18 0.88 -0.42
N ILE A 96 0.70 0.66 -1.65
CA ILE A 96 -0.35 1.49 -2.28
C ILE A 96 -1.64 1.48 -1.44
N LEU A 97 -2.08 0.31 -0.97
CA LEU A 97 -3.27 0.20 -0.11
C LEU A 97 -3.11 1.01 1.18
N THR A 98 -1.93 0.94 1.82
CA THR A 98 -1.65 1.72 3.02
C THR A 98 -1.64 3.23 2.75
N ASP A 99 -1.09 3.66 1.62
CA ASP A 99 -1.09 5.08 1.22
C ASP A 99 -2.51 5.58 0.94
N LEU A 100 -3.31 4.85 0.16
CA LEU A 100 -4.71 5.19 -0.13
C LEU A 100 -5.55 5.27 1.16
N SER A 101 -5.36 4.32 2.09
CA SER A 101 -6.07 4.31 3.38
C SER A 101 -5.69 5.52 4.25
N ARG A 102 -4.41 5.90 4.23
CA ARG A 102 -3.91 7.08 4.95
C ARG A 102 -4.47 8.37 4.37
N ASP A 103 -4.50 8.50 3.05
CA ASP A 103 -5.02 9.68 2.38
C ASP A 103 -6.54 9.83 2.58
N PHE A 104 -7.27 8.71 2.58
CA PHE A 104 -8.68 8.68 2.96
C PHE A 104 -8.90 9.21 4.38
N ARG A 105 -8.23 8.62 5.38
CA ARG A 105 -8.34 9.04 6.79
C ARG A 105 -7.97 10.51 7.00
N LYS A 106 -6.91 10.97 6.32
CA LYS A 106 -6.49 12.37 6.36
C LYS A 106 -7.58 13.30 5.84
N THR A 107 -8.23 12.94 4.74
CA THR A 107 -9.31 13.75 4.15
C THR A 107 -10.55 13.76 5.05
N THR A 108 -10.93 12.62 5.63
CA THR A 108 -12.04 12.52 6.58
C THR A 108 -11.78 13.36 7.83
N SER A 109 -10.59 13.27 8.43
CA SER A 109 -10.22 14.10 9.59
C SER A 109 -10.22 15.60 9.25
N GLN A 110 -9.76 15.99 8.06
CA GLN A 110 -9.84 17.39 7.62
C GLN A 110 -11.28 17.88 7.49
N HIS A 111 -12.19 17.03 7.00
CA HIS A 111 -13.61 17.34 6.91
C HIS A 111 -14.25 17.50 8.29
N GLU A 112 -13.98 16.58 9.22
CA GLU A 112 -14.47 16.65 10.60
C GLU A 112 -14.03 17.93 11.31
N VAL A 113 -12.75 18.31 11.21
CA VAL A 113 -12.22 19.55 11.81
C VAL A 113 -12.90 20.78 11.22
N ARG A 114 -13.20 20.78 9.91
CA ARG A 114 -13.96 21.88 9.28
C ARG A 114 -15.40 21.91 9.77
N ARG A 115 -16.05 20.76 9.85
CA ARG A 115 -17.42 20.63 10.35
C ARG A 115 -17.52 21.15 11.78
N GLU A 116 -16.62 20.72 12.66
CA GLU A 116 -16.53 21.20 14.04
C GLU A 116 -16.33 22.72 14.08
N ARG A 117 -15.47 23.27 13.23
CA ARG A 117 -15.28 24.72 13.10
C ARG A 117 -16.55 25.44 12.63
N GLU A 118 -17.28 24.89 11.67
CA GLU A 118 -18.55 25.45 11.19
C GLU A 118 -19.64 25.39 12.27
N ASP A 119 -19.72 24.30 13.03
CA ASP A 119 -20.63 24.15 14.17
C ASP A 119 -20.33 25.14 15.31
N LEU A 120 -19.04 25.38 15.61
CA LEU A 120 -18.61 26.39 16.58
C LEU A 120 -18.98 27.81 16.11
N LEU A 121 -18.81 28.12 14.82
CA LEU A 121 -19.17 29.41 14.24
C LEU A 121 -20.69 29.62 14.17
N ARG A 122 -21.47 28.57 13.84
CA ARG A 122 -22.93 28.59 13.88
C ARG A 122 -23.46 28.79 15.30
N GLY A 123 -22.87 28.11 16.29
CA GLY A 123 -23.22 28.28 17.70
C GLY A 123 -23.00 29.71 18.23
N SER A 124 -22.08 30.47 17.64
CA SER A 124 -21.81 31.88 18.02
C SER A 124 -22.73 32.90 17.33
N GLY A 125 -23.38 32.54 16.22
CA GLY A 125 -24.20 33.46 15.43
C GLY A 125 -25.65 33.60 15.94
N ASP A 126 -26.22 32.53 16.50
CA ASP A 126 -27.62 32.50 16.96
C ASP A 126 -27.78 32.84 18.45
N THR A 127 -26.68 32.80 19.21
CA THR A 127 -26.67 33.06 20.67
C THR A 127 -26.56 34.54 21.05
N PHE A 128 -26.33 35.46 20.11
CA PHE A 128 -26.18 36.89 20.42
C PHE A 128 -27.50 37.58 20.81
N ARG A 129 -28.64 36.87 20.85
CA ARG A 129 -29.96 37.47 21.09
C ARG A 129 -30.68 37.09 22.38
N SER A 130 -30.19 36.23 23.29
CA SER A 130 -31.05 35.91 24.45
C SER A 130 -30.49 35.57 25.85
N ASP A 131 -29.26 35.10 26.10
CA ASP A 131 -28.99 34.64 27.49
C ASP A 131 -27.50 34.65 27.93
N GLY A 132 -27.08 35.75 28.56
CA GLY A 132 -25.69 36.02 28.92
C GLY A 132 -25.12 35.24 30.13
N ILE A 133 -25.93 34.43 30.83
CA ILE A 133 -25.50 33.74 32.07
C ILE A 133 -25.45 32.21 31.90
N ASN A 134 -26.36 31.62 31.12
CA ASN A 134 -26.32 30.18 30.80
C ASN A 134 -25.22 29.84 29.76
N ASN A 135 -24.99 30.73 28.79
CA ASN A 135 -24.01 30.53 27.72
C ASN A 135 -22.57 30.31 28.23
N ARG A 136 -22.19 30.94 29.36
CA ARG A 136 -20.84 30.80 29.92
C ARG A 136 -20.62 29.42 30.54
N ARG A 137 -21.63 28.87 31.24
CA ARG A 137 -21.55 27.50 31.80
C ARG A 137 -21.57 26.44 30.71
N ASP A 138 -22.43 26.59 29.70
CA ASP A 138 -22.48 25.65 28.57
C ASP A 138 -21.19 25.69 27.76
N MET A 139 -20.58 26.86 27.60
CA MET A 139 -19.26 26.99 26.98
C MET A 139 -18.18 26.24 27.77
N TYR A 140 -18.15 26.34 29.11
CA TYR A 140 -17.21 25.59 29.95
C TYR A 140 -17.47 24.08 29.94
N LEU A 141 -18.73 23.65 29.92
CA LEU A 141 -19.11 22.24 29.82
C LEU A 141 -18.68 21.64 28.47
N LYS A 142 -18.91 22.38 27.39
CA LYS A 142 -18.48 22.01 26.05
C LYS A 142 -16.95 21.96 25.95
N GLU A 143 -16.25 22.97 26.47
CA GLU A 143 -14.78 22.97 26.55
C GLU A 143 -14.25 21.75 27.31
N ASN A 144 -14.88 21.40 28.44
CA ASN A 144 -14.51 20.22 29.21
C ASN A 144 -14.73 18.91 28.42
N GLN A 145 -15.82 18.82 27.64
CA GLN A 145 -16.02 17.72 26.70
C GLN A 145 -14.97 17.68 25.59
N HIS A 146 -14.57 18.82 25.03
CA HIS A 146 -13.49 18.89 24.02
C HIS A 146 -12.12 18.53 24.59
N ILE A 147 -11.83 18.87 25.85
CA ILE A 147 -10.60 18.44 26.54
C ILE A 147 -10.62 16.93 26.71
N HIS A 148 -11.74 16.35 27.15
CA HIS A 148 -11.86 14.90 27.30
C HIS A 148 -11.79 14.16 25.96
N SER A 149 -12.38 14.68 24.90
CA SER A 149 -12.25 14.08 23.56
C SER A 149 -10.82 14.21 23.02
N SER A 150 -10.16 15.35 23.24
CA SER A 150 -8.75 15.55 22.88
C SER A 150 -7.82 14.59 23.62
N ASP A 151 -8.04 14.39 24.92
CA ASP A 151 -7.25 13.45 25.72
C ASP A 151 -7.42 12.00 25.22
N ARG A 152 -8.64 11.61 24.83
CA ARG A 152 -8.89 10.31 24.20
C ARG A 152 -8.18 10.16 22.85
N LEU A 153 -8.25 11.18 21.99
CA LEU A 153 -7.59 11.16 20.67
C LEU A 153 -6.06 11.13 20.81
N VAL A 154 -5.49 11.84 21.78
CA VAL A 154 -4.05 11.80 22.09
C VAL A 154 -3.65 10.40 22.55
N ASN A 155 -4.43 9.77 23.43
CA ASN A 155 -4.16 8.40 23.87
C ASN A 155 -4.25 7.39 22.71
N GLU A 156 -5.20 7.57 21.78
CA GLU A 156 -5.30 6.75 20.57
C GLU A 156 -4.11 6.95 19.63
N GLN A 157 -3.67 8.19 19.42
CA GLN A 157 -2.45 8.48 18.65
C GLN A 157 -1.20 7.88 19.30
N ILE A 158 -1.10 7.90 20.63
CA ILE A 158 -0.03 7.25 21.38
C ILE A 158 -0.07 5.73 21.19
N ALA A 159 -1.27 5.13 21.22
CA ALA A 159 -1.45 3.69 20.97
C ALA A 159 -1.02 3.31 19.54
N ILE A 160 -1.45 4.07 18.54
CA ILE A 160 -1.05 3.87 17.13
C ILE A 160 0.48 4.07 16.95
N ALA A 161 1.07 5.07 17.61
CA ALA A 161 2.51 5.30 17.58
C ALA A 161 3.28 4.13 18.23
N MET A 162 2.77 3.56 19.30
CA MET A 162 3.35 2.36 19.92
C MET A 162 3.23 1.13 19.03
N GLU A 163 2.06 0.91 18.41
CA GLU A 163 1.82 -0.19 17.48
C GLU A 163 2.72 -0.09 16.25
N THR A 164 2.85 1.10 15.66
CA THR A 164 3.77 1.34 14.53
C THR A 164 5.23 1.14 14.91
N ARG A 165 5.65 1.57 16.11
CA ARG A 165 6.99 1.28 16.64
C ARG A 165 7.22 -0.22 16.78
N GLU A 166 6.26 -0.96 17.30
CA GLU A 166 6.34 -2.42 17.42
C GLU A 166 6.43 -3.07 16.04
N HIS A 167 5.60 -2.64 15.09
CA HIS A 167 5.61 -3.13 13.72
C HIS A 167 6.96 -2.87 13.02
N LEU A 168 7.52 -1.67 13.15
CA LEU A 168 8.86 -1.33 12.65
C LEU A 168 9.96 -2.16 13.33
N THR A 169 9.82 -2.44 14.62
CA THR A 169 10.78 -3.28 15.35
C THR A 169 10.71 -4.73 14.87
N ASN A 170 9.51 -5.26 14.65
CA ASN A 170 9.28 -6.59 14.07
C ASN A 170 9.80 -6.69 12.64
N GLN A 171 9.60 -5.65 11.82
CA GLN A 171 10.20 -5.53 10.48
C GLN A 171 11.73 -5.49 10.55
N ARG A 172 12.33 -4.75 11.49
CA ARG A 172 13.79 -4.74 11.72
C ARG A 172 14.31 -6.13 12.08
N HIS A 173 13.60 -6.88 12.92
CA HIS A 173 13.96 -8.26 13.22
C HIS A 173 13.84 -9.18 11.99
N ALA A 174 12.82 -8.98 11.14
CA ALA A 174 12.69 -9.69 9.87
C ALA A 174 13.85 -9.37 8.91
N PHE A 175 14.24 -8.10 8.77
CA PHE A 175 15.40 -7.72 7.98
C PHE A 175 16.70 -8.30 8.53
N LYS A 176 16.88 -8.36 9.86
CA LYS A 176 18.05 -9.01 10.46
C LYS A 176 18.08 -10.51 10.16
N ARG A 177 16.91 -11.18 10.13
CA ARG A 177 16.79 -12.58 9.68
C ARG A 177 17.10 -12.75 8.19
N LEU A 178 16.69 -11.79 7.35
CA LEU A 178 17.03 -11.80 5.92
C LEU A 178 18.53 -11.56 5.71
N GLN A 179 19.13 -10.61 6.44
CA GLN A 179 20.55 -10.31 6.38
C GLN A 179 21.41 -11.50 6.82
N THR A 180 21.02 -12.20 7.89
CA THR A 180 21.70 -13.43 8.33
C THR A 180 21.59 -14.53 7.28
N ARG A 181 20.40 -14.78 6.71
CA ARG A 181 20.25 -15.72 5.59
C ARG A 181 21.04 -15.30 4.34
N PHE A 182 21.10 -14.01 4.03
CA PHE A 182 21.89 -13.49 2.93
C PHE A 182 23.39 -13.70 3.17
N ASN A 183 23.85 -13.49 4.41
CA ASN A 183 25.23 -13.76 4.79
C ASN A 183 25.53 -15.27 4.72
N ASP A 184 24.60 -16.14 5.12
CA ASP A 184 24.72 -17.60 4.96
C ASP A 184 24.77 -18.02 3.48
N ILE A 185 24.02 -17.37 2.60
CA ILE A 185 24.07 -17.58 1.15
C ILE A 185 25.39 -17.06 0.58
N SER A 186 25.86 -15.89 1.04
CA SER A 186 27.17 -15.32 0.66
C SER A 186 28.32 -16.25 1.07
N ASN A 187 28.23 -16.84 2.27
CA ASN A 187 29.17 -17.86 2.75
C ASN A 187 29.09 -19.18 1.96
N ARG A 188 27.96 -19.48 1.30
CA ARG A 188 27.80 -20.63 0.37
C ARG A 188 28.17 -20.33 -1.08
N TYR A 189 28.31 -19.06 -1.45
CA TYR A 189 28.75 -18.61 -2.78
C TYR A 189 30.09 -19.23 -3.23
N PRO A 190 31.14 -19.38 -2.38
CA PRO A 190 32.35 -20.09 -2.78
C PRO A 190 32.13 -21.58 -3.08
N VAL A 191 31.14 -22.24 -2.44
CA VAL A 191 30.78 -23.64 -2.72
C VAL A 191 30.10 -23.78 -4.08
N ILE A 192 29.21 -22.84 -4.45
CA ILE A 192 28.56 -22.81 -5.77
C ILE A 192 29.60 -22.56 -6.87
N ASN A 193 30.59 -21.68 -6.65
CA ASN A 193 31.69 -21.49 -7.58
C ASN A 193 32.56 -22.75 -7.74
N SER A 194 32.77 -23.51 -6.65
CA SER A 194 33.49 -24.80 -6.71
C SER A 194 32.73 -25.87 -7.51
N LEU A 195 31.39 -25.87 -7.46
CA LEU A 195 30.55 -26.78 -8.25
C LEU A 195 30.55 -26.39 -9.73
N ILE A 196 30.43 -25.10 -10.04
CA ILE A 196 30.53 -24.56 -11.40
C ILE A 196 31.93 -24.82 -12.01
N GLN A 197 33.00 -24.68 -11.22
CA GLN A 197 34.35 -25.03 -11.66
C GLN A 197 34.50 -26.53 -11.92
N ARG A 198 33.98 -27.39 -11.04
CA ARG A 198 34.03 -28.87 -11.25
C ARG A 198 33.27 -29.30 -12.51
N ILE A 199 32.14 -28.66 -12.81
CA ILE A 199 31.37 -28.92 -14.04
C ILE A 199 32.15 -28.47 -15.28
N ASN A 200 32.74 -27.26 -15.26
CA ASN A 200 33.55 -26.76 -16.38
C ASN A 200 34.82 -27.59 -16.62
N LEU A 201 35.46 -28.12 -15.57
CA LEU A 201 36.66 -28.96 -15.71
C LEU A 201 36.37 -30.29 -16.42
N LYS A 202 35.21 -30.91 -16.17
CA LYS A 202 34.82 -32.15 -16.86
C LYS A 202 34.56 -31.90 -18.35
N LYS A 203 33.84 -30.81 -18.67
CA LYS A 203 33.57 -30.39 -20.05
C LYS A 203 34.85 -30.02 -20.83
N ARG A 204 35.85 -29.43 -20.14
CA ARG A 204 37.14 -29.08 -20.74
C ARG A 204 38.00 -30.30 -21.05
N ARG A 205 37.99 -31.34 -20.20
CA ARG A 205 38.69 -32.60 -20.46
C ARG A 205 38.14 -33.32 -21.68
N ASP A 206 36.82 -33.44 -21.79
CA ASP A 206 36.18 -34.11 -22.93
C ASP A 206 36.48 -33.37 -24.26
N SER A 207 36.48 -32.03 -24.24
CA SER A 207 36.85 -31.22 -25.42
C SER A 207 38.31 -31.37 -25.84
N ILE A 208 39.24 -31.53 -24.88
CA ILE A 208 40.67 -31.73 -25.18
C ILE A 208 40.89 -33.12 -25.81
N ILE A 209 40.25 -34.16 -25.27
CA ILE A 209 40.35 -35.53 -25.80
C ILE A 209 39.78 -35.58 -27.23
N LEU A 210 38.60 -34.98 -27.45
CA LEU A 210 37.99 -34.92 -28.78
C LEU A 210 38.89 -34.18 -29.79
N GLY A 211 39.49 -33.05 -29.39
CA GLY A 211 40.41 -32.29 -30.23
C GLY A 211 41.68 -33.07 -30.60
N LEU A 212 42.27 -33.82 -29.65
CA LEU A 212 43.44 -34.66 -29.90
C LEU A 212 43.13 -35.80 -30.88
N VAL A 213 41.97 -36.45 -30.75
CA VAL A 213 41.56 -37.53 -31.67
C VAL A 213 41.36 -36.99 -33.08
N ILE A 214 40.70 -35.84 -33.23
CA ILE A 214 40.49 -35.21 -34.54
C ILE A 214 41.84 -34.84 -35.16
N SER A 215 42.72 -34.18 -34.41
CA SER A 215 44.06 -33.79 -34.89
C SER A 215 44.90 -35.01 -35.29
N GLY A 216 44.86 -36.09 -34.51
CA GLY A 216 45.57 -37.33 -34.81
C GLY A 216 45.07 -37.98 -36.09
N CYS A 217 43.75 -38.12 -36.25
CA CYS A 217 43.13 -38.65 -37.47
C CYS A 217 43.45 -37.80 -38.70
N THR A 218 43.46 -36.46 -38.58
CA THR A 218 43.80 -35.58 -39.71
C THR A 218 45.26 -35.72 -40.14
N ILE A 219 46.20 -35.89 -39.20
CA ILE A 219 47.62 -36.07 -39.52
C ILE A 219 47.85 -37.44 -40.18
N LEU A 220 47.21 -38.49 -39.67
CA LEU A 220 47.30 -39.84 -40.25
C LEU A 220 46.77 -39.89 -41.69
N MET A 221 45.62 -39.24 -41.95
CA MET A 221 45.08 -39.09 -43.30
C MET A 221 46.04 -38.31 -44.22
N LEU A 222 46.64 -37.23 -43.72
CA LEU A 222 47.62 -36.45 -44.49
C LEU A 222 48.85 -37.30 -44.85
N LEU A 223 49.39 -38.06 -43.90
CA LEU A 223 50.51 -38.96 -44.15
C LEU A 223 50.16 -40.06 -45.15
N TYR A 224 48.96 -40.63 -45.10
CA TYR A 224 48.49 -41.61 -46.07
C TYR A 224 48.28 -41.04 -47.48
N VAL A 225 47.93 -39.77 -47.60
CA VAL A 225 47.78 -39.11 -48.91
C VAL A 225 49.12 -38.72 -49.50
N PHE A 226 50.11 -38.37 -48.67
CA PHE A 226 51.45 -37.95 -49.12
C PHE A 226 52.46 -39.10 -49.26
N HIS A 227 52.14 -40.32 -48.79
CA HIS A 227 52.96 -41.52 -48.91
C HIS A 227 52.23 -42.59 -49.72
#